data_AF-A0A7K3PJP0-F1
#
_entry.id   AF-A0A7K3PJP0-F1
#
_cell.length_a   1.000
_cell.length_b   1.000
_cell.length_c   1.000
_cell.angle_alpha   90.00
_cell.angle_beta   90.00
_cell.angle_gamma   90.00
#
_symmetry.space_group_name_H-M   'P 1'
#
loop_
_entity.id
_entity.type
_entity.pdbx_description
1 polymer ?
#
loop_
_entity_poly.entity_id
_entity_poly.type
_entity_poly.pdbx_seq_one_letter_code
_entity_poly.pdbx_strand_id
1 'polypeptide(L)'
;MLCGSRGAPAARLLPGVDEVLVWEAPWGGFAPPDVSREDIDALVDRIDADAALVLTSFHQSPLPTALVLRLAGVRYIAADSV
;
A
#
# COMPACT_ATOMS: atom_id res chain seq x y z
N MET A 1 -7.77 0.61 -3.82
CA MET A 1 -7.05 -0.49 -3.15
C MET A 1 -5.60 -0.51 -3.61
N LEU A 2 -4.64 -0.53 -2.69
CA LEU A 2 -3.21 -0.64 -2.98
C LEU A 2 -2.76 -2.10 -2.75
N CYS A 3 -2.09 -2.72 -3.73
CA CYS A 3 -1.56 -4.07 -3.59
C CYS A 3 -0.41 -4.36 -4.57
N GLY A 4 0.36 -5.41 -4.33
CA GLY A 4 1.36 -5.90 -5.29
C GLY A 4 0.71 -6.59 -6.51
N SER A 5 1.51 -6.82 -7.55
CA SER A 5 1.08 -7.41 -8.83
C SER A 5 0.33 -8.73 -8.67
N ARG A 6 0.72 -9.55 -7.70
CA ARG A 6 0.07 -10.83 -7.39
C ARG A 6 -1.36 -10.67 -6.84
N GLY A 7 -1.62 -9.58 -6.10
CA GLY A 7 -2.94 -9.28 -5.54
C GLY A 7 -3.87 -8.56 -6.52
N ALA A 8 -3.30 -7.88 -7.52
CA ALA A 8 -4.06 -7.03 -8.44
C ALA A 8 -5.21 -7.73 -9.20
N PRO A 9 -5.08 -8.99 -9.68
CA PRO A 9 -6.19 -9.69 -10.31
C PRO A 9 -7.38 -9.89 -9.36
N ALA A 10 -7.11 -10.27 -8.11
CA ALA A 10 -8.16 -10.47 -7.11
C ALA A 10 -8.78 -9.13 -6.68
N ALA A 11 -7.97 -8.09 -6.46
CA ALA A 11 -8.42 -6.75 -6.10
C ALA A 11 -9.44 -6.18 -7.10
N ARG A 12 -9.23 -6.40 -8.40
CA ARG A 12 -10.13 -5.94 -9.47
C ARG A 12 -11.47 -6.68 -9.53
N LEU A 13 -11.59 -7.84 -8.88
CA LEU A 13 -12.82 -8.62 -8.81
C LEU A 13 -13.70 -8.23 -7.61
N LEU A 14 -13.18 -7.45 -6.67
CA LEU A 14 -13.89 -7.13 -5.43
C LEU A 14 -14.99 -6.09 -5.68
N PRO A 15 -16.24 -6.35 -5.27
CA PRO A 15 -17.29 -5.34 -5.30
C PRO A 15 -16.94 -4.19 -4.35
N GLY A 16 -17.05 -2.96 -4.83
CA GLY A 16 -16.74 -1.75 -4.05
C GLY A 16 -15.29 -1.28 -4.13
N VAL A 17 -14.46 -1.88 -4.98
CA VAL A 17 -13.14 -1.34 -5.33
C VAL A 17 -13.24 -0.56 -6.63
N ASP A 18 -13.16 0.77 -6.56
CA ASP A 18 -13.20 1.65 -7.74
C ASP A 18 -11.86 1.71 -8.49
N GLU A 19 -10.74 1.78 -7.75
CA GLU A 19 -9.39 1.85 -8.30
C GLU A 19 -8.44 0.84 -7.66
N VAL A 20 -7.55 0.26 -8.47
CA VAL A 20 -6.46 -0.60 -8.01
C VAL A 20 -5.11 0.04 -8.35
N LEU A 21 -4.42 0.52 -7.32
CA LEU A 21 -3.03 0.95 -7.40
C LEU A 21 -2.14 -0.29 -7.24
N VAL A 22 -1.37 -0.61 -8.27
CA VAL A 22 -0.43 -1.73 -8.25
C VAL A 22 0.97 -1.19 -7.96
N TRP A 23 1.56 -1.65 -6.87
CA TRP A 23 2.88 -1.22 -6.42
C TRP A 23 3.58 -2.34 -5.66
N GLU A 24 4.85 -2.58 -5.97
CA GLU A 24 5.67 -3.58 -5.28
C GLU A 24 6.38 -2.92 -4.10
N ALA A 25 5.83 -3.09 -2.90
CA ALA A 25 6.41 -2.49 -1.70
C ALA A 25 7.83 -3.03 -1.42
N PRO A 26 8.84 -2.17 -1.20
CA PRO A 26 10.24 -2.59 -1.03
C PRO A 26 10.52 -3.24 0.35
N TRP A 27 9.48 -3.45 1.15
CA TRP A 27 9.51 -4.20 2.42
C TRP A 27 8.55 -5.40 2.41
N GLY A 28 7.90 -5.68 1.28
CA GLY A 28 6.90 -6.73 1.14
C GLY A 28 7.36 -7.90 0.27
N GLY A 29 6.88 -9.11 0.60
CA GLY A 29 7.15 -10.31 -0.19
C GLY A 29 8.50 -10.97 0.10
N PHE A 30 8.83 -12.01 -0.68
CA PHE A 30 10.04 -12.83 -0.48
C PHE A 30 11.28 -12.27 -1.18
N ALA A 31 11.08 -11.41 -2.19
CA ALA A 31 12.12 -10.77 -2.97
C ALA A 31 11.68 -9.33 -3.27
N PRO A 32 11.67 -8.44 -2.26
CA PRO A 32 11.26 -7.06 -2.45
C PRO A 32 12.21 -6.33 -3.40
N PRO A 33 11.72 -5.34 -4.18
CA PRO A 33 12.60 -4.44 -4.92
C PRO A 33 13.43 -3.57 -3.97
N ASP A 34 14.51 -2.99 -4.49
CA ASP A 34 15.30 -2.00 -3.76
C ASP A 34 14.45 -0.75 -3.42
N VAL A 35 14.75 -0.12 -2.29
CA VAL A 35 14.09 1.14 -1.90
C VAL A 35 14.51 2.24 -2.87
N SER A 36 13.54 2.78 -3.61
CA SER A 36 13.71 3.94 -4.49
C SER A 36 12.89 5.13 -4.00
N ARG A 37 13.57 6.27 -3.82
CA ARG A 37 12.89 7.53 -3.47
C ARG A 37 11.91 7.96 -4.56
N GLU A 38 12.35 7.92 -5.82
CA GLU A 38 11.53 8.32 -6.96
C GLU A 38 10.24 7.51 -7.06
N ASP A 39 10.32 6.20 -6.82
CA ASP A 39 9.16 5.30 -6.85
C ASP A 39 8.19 5.57 -5.68
N ILE A 40 8.74 5.81 -4.48
CA ILE A 40 7.92 6.19 -3.31
C ILE A 40 7.24 7.55 -3.53
N ASP A 41 7.97 8.55 -4.02
CA ASP A 41 7.42 9.89 -4.29
C ASP A 41 6.32 9.81 -5.36
N ALA A 42 6.52 9.02 -6.42
CA ALA A 42 5.50 8.77 -7.44
C ALA A 42 4.25 8.06 -6.88
N LEU A 43 4.39 7.16 -5.90
CA LEU A 43 3.25 6.57 -5.22
C LEU A 43 2.54 7.61 -4.33
N VAL A 44 3.29 8.40 -3.58
CA VAL A 44 2.78 9.46 -2.70
C VAL A 44 1.91 10.44 -3.51
N ASP A 45 2.39 10.88 -4.67
CA ASP A 45 1.67 11.83 -5.55
C ASP A 45 0.37 11.25 -6.14
N ARG A 46 0.22 9.92 -6.15
CA ARG A 46 -0.96 9.23 -6.68
C ARG A 46 -2.01 8.90 -5.62
N ILE A 47 -1.65 8.97 -4.33
CA ILE A 47 -2.58 8.63 -3.25
C ILE A 47 -3.39 9.87 -2.90
N ASP A 48 -4.70 9.80 -3.17
CA ASP A 48 -5.69 10.77 -2.71
C ASP A 48 -6.74 10.05 -1.85
N ALA A 49 -6.60 10.14 -0.53
CA ALA A 49 -7.49 9.45 0.41
C ALA A 49 -7.62 10.19 1.74
N ASP A 50 -8.85 10.31 2.24
CA ASP A 50 -9.12 10.88 3.56
C ASP A 50 -8.68 9.96 4.71
N ALA A 51 -8.77 8.64 4.49
CA ALA A 51 -8.48 7.61 5.46
C ALA A 51 -7.92 6.34 4.78
N ALA A 52 -7.16 5.55 5.53
CA ALA A 52 -6.61 4.28 5.08
C ALA A 52 -6.66 3.20 6.16
N LEU A 53 -6.85 1.96 5.71
CA LEU A 53 -6.73 0.74 6.51
C LEU A 53 -5.59 -0.11 5.93
N VAL A 54 -4.52 -0.30 6.69
CA VAL A 54 -3.40 -1.16 6.31
C VAL A 54 -3.66 -2.56 6.85
N LEU A 55 -3.89 -3.51 5.94
CA LEU A 55 -4.04 -4.93 6.27
C LEU A 55 -2.78 -5.65 5.82
N THR A 56 -2.02 -6.16 6.79
CA THR A 56 -0.79 -6.91 6.52
C THR A 56 -1.02 -8.41 6.55
N SER A 57 -0.22 -9.16 5.79
CA SER A 57 -0.10 -10.61 5.99
C SER A 57 0.87 -10.90 7.15
N PHE A 58 0.86 -12.14 7.64
CA PHE A 58 1.64 -12.57 8.81
C PHE A 58 3.10 -12.09 8.76
N HIS A 59 3.59 -11.57 9.89
CA HIS A 59 4.95 -11.02 10.09
C HIS A 59 5.32 -9.75 9.31
N GLN A 60 4.40 -9.14 8.55
CA GLN A 60 4.66 -7.86 7.92
C GLN A 60 4.32 -6.71 8.88
N SER A 61 5.24 -5.77 9.06
CA SER A 61 4.92 -4.54 9.81
C SER A 61 4.05 -3.62 8.95
N PRO A 62 2.96 -3.03 9.50
CA PRO A 62 2.17 -2.03 8.77
C PRO A 62 2.86 -0.66 8.73
N LEU A 63 3.88 -0.43 9.57
CA LEU A 63 4.48 0.89 9.78
C LEU A 63 5.11 1.52 8.52
N PRO A 64 5.82 0.77 7.65
CA PRO A 64 6.41 1.38 6.46
C PRO A 64 5.33 1.91 5.49
N THR A 65 4.24 1.14 5.28
CA THR A 65 3.10 1.59 4.48
C THR A 65 2.38 2.77 5.14
N ALA A 66 2.19 2.73 6.46
CA ALA A 66 1.59 3.84 7.20
C ALA A 66 2.42 5.14 7.08
N LEU A 67 3.76 5.05 7.05
CA LEU A 67 4.62 6.20 6.83
C LEU A 67 4.42 6.80 5.43
N VAL A 68 4.37 5.98 4.38
CA VAL A 68 4.11 6.46 3.01
C VAL A 68 2.74 7.13 2.91
N LEU A 69 1.70 6.52 3.48
CA LEU A 69 0.36 7.13 3.55
C LEU A 69 0.38 8.47 4.29
N ARG A 70 1.20 8.61 5.34
CA ARG A 70 1.39 9.88 6.05
C ARG A 70 2.04 10.96 5.18
N LEU A 71 3.02 10.57 4.35
CA LEU A 71 3.66 11.46 3.38
C LEU A 71 2.67 11.92 2.30
N ALA A 72 1.73 11.06 1.91
CA ALA A 72 0.60 11.40 1.03
C ALA A 72 -0.51 12.24 1.71
N GLY A 73 -0.33 12.65 2.97
CA GLY A 73 -1.29 13.51 3.67
C GLY A 73 -2.50 12.78 4.26
N VAL A 74 -2.54 11.44 4.22
CA VAL A 74 -3.65 10.66 4.81
C VAL A 74 -3.66 10.85 6.34
N ARG A 75 -4.74 11.44 6.85
CA ARG A 75 -4.83 11.85 8.27
C ARG A 75 -5.19 10.70 9.20
N TYR A 76 -6.11 9.85 8.76
CA TYR A 76 -6.63 8.73 9.54
C TYR A 76 -6.10 7.41 8.99
N ILE A 77 -5.20 6.78 9.74
CA ILE A 77 -4.58 5.51 9.34
C ILE A 77 -4.83 4.50 10.45
N ALA A 78 -5.60 3.46 10.13
CA ALA A 78 -5.75 2.28 10.95
C ALA A 78 -4.88 1.15 10.39
N ALA A 79 -4.45 0.24 11.25
CA ALA A 79 -3.67 -0.92 10.84
C ALA A 79 -4.11 -2.14 11.63
N ASP A 80 -4.17 -3.28 10.95
CA ASP A 80 -4.30 -4.59 11.56
C ASP A 80 -3.12 -5.46 11.12
N SER A 81 -2.47 -6.08 12.11
CA SER A 81 -1.26 -6.87 11.94
C SER A 81 -1.30 -8.04 12.91
N VAL A 82 -1.19 -9.25 12.36
CA VAL A 82 -1.15 -10.52 13.11
C VAL A 82 0.22 -11.18 13.05
#